data_AF-W1PGQ3-F1
#
_entry.id   AF-W1PGQ3-F1
#
_cell.length_a   1.000
_cell.length_b   1.000
_cell.length_c   1.000
_cell.angle_alpha   90.00
_cell.angle_beta   90.00
_cell.angle_gamma   90.00
#
_symmetry.space_group_name_H-M   'P 1'
#
loop_
_entity.id
_entity.type
_entity.pdbx_description
1 polymer ?
#
loop_
_entity_poly.entity_id
_entity_poly.type
_entity_poly.pdbx_seq_one_letter_code
_entity_poly.pdbx_strand_id
1 'polypeptide(L)'
;MNGGGGEGSGSHDSGLQLVHLLLACAEAVAKEDYPAAHRCLLHLSRAASPLGDSMQRVASYFADALSARLSPPPSPQPQPVAHPAELLKIYQILYQACPYIKFAHFTANHAIFEAFASETRVHVIDLDILQGYQWPAFLQALAGRPGGPPALRLTGKVHKTLRQQFSRQ
;
A
#
# COMPACT_ATOMS: atom_id res chain seq x y z
N MET A 1 -5.04 26.43 -37.81
CA MET A 1 -6.26 26.29 -36.97
C MET A 1 -7.01 25.04 -37.44
N ASN A 2 -7.75 24.42 -36.52
CA ASN A 2 -8.34 23.06 -36.50
C ASN A 2 -7.40 21.95 -36.02
N GLY A 3 -7.71 21.19 -34.98
CA GLY A 3 -8.87 21.19 -34.09
C GLY A 3 -8.70 20.03 -33.12
N GLY A 4 -8.61 20.32 -31.83
CA GLY A 4 -8.46 19.32 -30.77
C GLY A 4 -9.78 18.94 -30.12
N GLY A 5 -9.78 17.77 -29.48
CA GLY A 5 -10.68 17.43 -28.38
C GLY A 5 -11.81 16.46 -28.73
N GLY A 6 -11.61 15.16 -28.49
CA GLY A 6 -12.66 14.15 -28.65
C GLY A 6 -12.53 12.87 -27.82
N GLU A 7 -11.52 12.70 -26.96
CA GLU A 7 -11.29 11.42 -26.25
C GLU A 7 -11.68 11.42 -24.76
N GLY A 8 -12.20 12.53 -24.22
CA GLY A 8 -12.42 12.69 -22.77
C GLY A 8 -13.82 12.33 -22.22
N SER A 9 -14.87 12.20 -23.05
CA SER A 9 -16.25 12.12 -22.52
C SER A 9 -16.70 10.68 -22.17
N GLY A 10 -16.26 9.66 -22.91
CA GLY A 10 -16.75 8.28 -22.74
C GLY A 10 -16.10 7.53 -21.57
N SER A 11 -14.82 7.82 -21.28
CA SER A 11 -14.08 7.19 -20.18
C SER A 11 -14.55 7.67 -18.80
N HIS A 12 -14.89 8.95 -18.67
CA HIS A 12 -15.40 9.51 -17.41
C HIS A 12 -16.78 8.93 -17.03
N ASP A 13 -17.69 8.80 -18.00
CA ASP A 13 -19.02 8.23 -17.77
C ASP A 13 -18.95 6.73 -17.43
N SER A 14 -18.03 6.01 -18.09
CA SER A 14 -17.71 4.60 -17.78
C SER A 14 -17.13 4.44 -16.37
N GLY A 15 -16.27 5.36 -15.94
CA GLY A 15 -15.70 5.37 -14.58
C GLY A 15 -16.75 5.62 -13.50
N LEU A 16 -17.67 6.56 -13.72
CA LEU A 16 -18.78 6.83 -12.79
C LEU A 16 -19.73 5.64 -12.68
N GLN A 17 -20.00 4.96 -13.81
CA GLN A 17 -20.79 3.73 -13.82
C GLN A 17 -20.16 2.63 -12.96
N LEU A 18 -18.83 2.44 -13.03
CA LEU A 18 -18.11 1.49 -12.19
C LEU A 18 -18.27 1.81 -10.69
N VAL A 19 -18.19 3.09 -10.31
CA VAL A 19 -18.39 3.51 -8.91
C VAL A 19 -19.80 3.17 -8.43
N HIS A 20 -20.82 3.47 -9.25
CA HIS A 20 -22.20 3.14 -8.89
C HIS A 20 -22.41 1.62 -8.77
N LEU A 21 -21.82 0.82 -9.66
CA LEU A 21 -21.90 -0.65 -9.58
C LEU A 21 -21.21 -1.19 -8.32
N LEU A 22 -20.05 -0.65 -7.95
CA LEU A 22 -19.36 -1.02 -6.71
C LEU A 22 -20.20 -0.68 -5.47
N LEU A 23 -20.80 0.51 -5.44
CA LEU A 23 -21.63 0.94 -4.32
C LEU A 23 -22.87 0.07 -4.19
N ALA A 24 -23.60 -0.17 -5.29
CA ALA A 24 -24.76 -1.06 -5.30
C ALA A 24 -24.41 -2.49 -4.88
N CYS A 25 -23.26 -3.00 -5.33
CA CYS A 25 -22.77 -4.31 -4.89
C CYS A 25 -22.48 -4.34 -3.39
N ALA A 26 -21.78 -3.33 -2.87
CA ALA A 26 -21.44 -3.25 -1.46
C ALA A 26 -22.69 -3.13 -0.57
N GLU A 27 -23.70 -2.38 -1.00
CA GLU A 27 -24.99 -2.29 -0.32
C GLU A 27 -25.74 -3.63 -0.32
N ALA A 28 -25.78 -4.34 -1.44
CA ALA A 28 -26.41 -5.66 -1.52
C ALA A 28 -25.70 -6.67 -0.60
N VAL A 29 -24.37 -6.67 -0.57
CA VAL A 29 -23.57 -7.47 0.37
C VAL A 29 -23.90 -7.12 1.82
N ALA A 30 -23.99 -5.83 2.16
CA ALA A 30 -24.28 -5.38 3.51
C ALA A 30 -25.71 -5.73 3.98
N LYS A 31 -26.67 -5.78 3.05
CA LYS A 31 -28.07 -6.17 3.30
C LYS A 31 -28.30 -7.69 3.20
N GLU A 32 -27.24 -8.47 2.97
CA GLU A 32 -27.32 -9.92 2.74
C GLU A 32 -28.24 -10.32 1.55
N ASP A 33 -28.45 -9.39 0.60
CA ASP A 33 -29.13 -9.68 -0.66
C ASP A 33 -28.13 -10.31 -1.64
N TYR A 34 -27.80 -11.58 -1.38
CA TYR A 34 -26.83 -12.34 -2.18
C TYR A 34 -27.21 -12.42 -3.67
N PRO A 35 -28.49 -12.64 -4.05
CA PRO A 35 -28.88 -12.61 -5.45
C PRO A 35 -28.57 -11.27 -6.13
N ALA A 36 -28.83 -10.13 -5.49
CA ALA A 36 -28.47 -8.83 -6.03
C ALA A 36 -26.95 -8.63 -6.08
N ALA A 37 -26.24 -9.01 -5.03
CA ALA A 37 -24.78 -8.89 -4.97
C ALA A 37 -24.11 -9.70 -6.10
N HIS A 38 -24.55 -10.93 -6.36
CA HIS A 38 -24.03 -11.74 -7.47
C HIS A 38 -24.30 -11.11 -8.84
N ARG A 39 -25.47 -10.49 -9.06
CA ARG A 39 -25.75 -9.75 -10.31
C ARG A 39 -24.81 -8.56 -10.48
N CYS A 40 -24.59 -7.79 -9.43
CA CYS A 40 -23.65 -6.67 -9.44
C CYS A 40 -22.22 -7.15 -9.75
N LEU A 41 -21.75 -8.23 -9.11
CA LEU A 41 -20.43 -8.81 -9.38
C LEU A 41 -20.28 -9.29 -10.82
N LEU A 42 -21.32 -9.89 -11.41
CA LEU A 42 -21.32 -10.29 -12.83
C LEU A 42 -21.22 -9.08 -13.78
N HIS A 43 -21.78 -7.94 -13.41
CA HIS A 43 -21.62 -6.71 -14.19
C HIS A 43 -20.22 -6.12 -14.01
N LEU A 44 -19.71 -6.09 -12.77
CA LEU A 44 -18.36 -5.62 -12.46
C LEU A 44 -17.30 -6.45 -13.19
N SER A 45 -17.42 -7.78 -13.24
CA SER A 45 -16.43 -8.64 -13.93
C SER A 45 -16.38 -8.45 -15.44
N ARG A 46 -17.43 -7.86 -16.05
CA ARG A 46 -17.46 -7.54 -17.48
C ARG A 46 -16.95 -6.13 -17.78
N ALA A 47 -17.13 -5.19 -16.85
CA ALA A 47 -16.79 -3.78 -17.04
C ALA A 47 -15.41 -3.40 -16.49
N ALA A 48 -14.95 -4.09 -15.44
CA ALA A 48 -13.67 -3.84 -14.80
C ALA A 48 -12.55 -4.71 -15.40
N SER A 49 -11.33 -4.19 -15.40
CA SER A 49 -10.14 -4.89 -15.88
C SER A 49 -8.92 -4.49 -15.04
N PRO A 50 -8.10 -5.45 -14.58
CA PRO A 50 -6.86 -5.16 -13.86
C PRO A 50 -5.76 -4.56 -14.75
N LEU A 51 -5.95 -4.59 -16.08
CA LEU A 51 -5.06 -4.01 -17.08
C LEU A 51 -5.68 -2.77 -17.76
N GLY A 52 -6.87 -2.35 -17.32
CA GLY A 52 -7.58 -1.19 -17.84
C GLY A 52 -7.08 0.14 -17.26
N ASP A 53 -7.91 1.18 -17.41
CA ASP A 53 -7.64 2.48 -16.80
C ASP A 53 -7.67 2.44 -15.26
N SER A 54 -7.38 3.58 -14.63
CA SER A 54 -7.32 3.68 -13.16
C SER A 54 -8.63 3.25 -12.48
N MET A 55 -9.79 3.59 -13.05
CA MET A 55 -11.10 3.26 -12.49
C MET A 55 -11.43 1.79 -12.67
N GLN A 56 -11.14 1.22 -13.84
CA GLN A 56 -11.29 -0.21 -14.11
C GLN A 56 -10.42 -1.06 -13.18
N ARG A 57 -9.18 -0.63 -12.91
CA ARG A 57 -8.28 -1.34 -12.00
C ARG A 57 -8.80 -1.33 -10.57
N VAL A 58 -9.22 -0.18 -10.08
CA VAL A 58 -9.84 -0.06 -8.75
C VAL A 58 -11.07 -0.95 -8.67
N ALA A 59 -11.98 -0.87 -9.65
CA ALA A 59 -13.19 -1.68 -9.66
C ALA A 59 -12.91 -3.19 -9.70
N SER A 60 -11.88 -3.63 -10.42
CA SER A 60 -11.48 -5.04 -10.48
C SER A 60 -11.08 -5.56 -9.09
N TYR A 61 -10.19 -4.85 -8.38
CA TYR A 61 -9.73 -5.28 -7.05
C TYR A 61 -10.84 -5.21 -6.00
N PHE A 62 -11.72 -4.22 -6.07
CA PHE A 62 -12.88 -4.16 -5.15
C PHE A 62 -13.91 -5.25 -5.44
N ALA A 63 -14.13 -5.61 -6.72
CA ALA A 63 -15.00 -6.73 -7.07
C ALA A 63 -14.47 -8.05 -6.52
N ASP A 64 -13.16 -8.31 -6.61
CA ASP A 64 -12.52 -9.48 -6.01
C ASP A 64 -12.71 -9.50 -4.49
N ALA A 65 -12.51 -8.36 -3.81
CA ALA A 65 -12.70 -8.25 -2.37
C ALA A 65 -14.16 -8.47 -1.93
N LEU A 66 -15.12 -7.93 -2.68
CA LEU A 66 -16.55 -8.14 -2.42
C LEU A 66 -16.97 -9.59 -2.66
N SER A 67 -16.45 -10.23 -3.71
CA SER A 67 -16.64 -11.65 -4.00
C SER A 67 -16.09 -12.53 -2.88
N ALA A 68 -14.86 -12.25 -2.41
CA ALA A 68 -14.24 -12.97 -1.30
C ALA A 68 -15.02 -12.81 0.02
N ARG A 69 -15.70 -11.68 0.22
CA ARG A 69 -16.56 -11.46 1.38
C ARG A 69 -17.87 -12.25 1.33
N LEU A 70 -18.43 -12.48 0.13
CA LEU A 70 -19.67 -13.25 -0.05
C LEU A 70 -19.47 -14.76 0.16
N SER A 71 -18.33 -15.25 -0.29
CA SER A 71 -17.96 -16.67 -0.18
C SER A 71 -16.68 -16.78 0.65
N PRO A 72 -16.75 -16.51 1.97
CA PRO A 72 -15.57 -16.66 2.81
C PRO A 72 -15.12 -18.12 2.75
N PRO A 73 -13.80 -18.38 2.68
CA PRO A 73 -13.31 -19.75 2.66
C PRO A 73 -13.76 -20.47 3.95
N PRO A 74 -14.08 -21.78 3.86
CA PRO A 74 -14.63 -22.55 4.99
C PRO A 74 -13.68 -22.63 6.19
N SER A 75 -12.41 -22.32 5.99
CA SER A 75 -11.43 -22.00 7.02
C SER A 75 -10.67 -20.73 6.62
N PRO A 76 -10.15 -19.93 7.57
CA PRO A 76 -9.23 -18.85 7.26
C PRO A 76 -7.96 -19.48 6.66
N GLN A 77 -7.97 -19.67 5.34
CA GLN A 77 -6.75 -19.99 4.63
C GLN A 77 -5.83 -18.78 4.76
N PRO A 78 -4.52 -18.98 5.01
CA PRO A 78 -3.58 -17.90 4.86
C PRO A 78 -3.79 -17.36 3.45
N GLN A 79 -4.20 -16.09 3.34
CA GLN A 79 -4.16 -15.35 2.09
C GLN A 79 -2.81 -15.64 1.43
N PRO A 80 -2.71 -15.83 0.10
CA PRO A 80 -1.42 -16.01 -0.55
C PRO A 80 -0.58 -14.77 -0.24
N VAL A 81 0.23 -14.85 0.81
CA VAL A 81 1.14 -13.77 1.17
C VAL A 81 2.16 -13.83 0.06
N ALA A 82 2.23 -12.76 -0.75
CA ALA A 82 3.26 -12.61 -1.76
C ALA A 82 4.59 -13.08 -1.18
N HIS A 83 5.35 -13.85 -1.95
CA HIS A 83 6.60 -14.40 -1.43
C HIS A 83 7.43 -13.25 -0.86
N PRO A 84 8.13 -13.44 0.27
CA PRO A 84 8.83 -12.35 0.96
C PRO A 84 9.71 -11.53 0.01
N ALA A 85 10.37 -12.16 -0.97
CA ALA A 85 11.12 -11.49 -2.02
C ALA A 85 10.28 -10.59 -2.95
N GLU A 86 9.06 -10.99 -3.30
CA GLU A 86 8.13 -10.19 -4.09
C GLU A 86 7.65 -8.97 -3.30
N LEU A 87 7.35 -9.13 -2.01
CA LEU A 87 6.95 -8.03 -1.14
C LEU A 87 8.07 -6.97 -1.06
N LEU A 88 9.32 -7.40 -0.90
CA LEU A 88 10.48 -6.51 -0.92
C LEU A 88 10.62 -5.78 -2.27
N LYS A 89 10.40 -6.48 -3.39
CA LYS A 89 10.44 -5.87 -4.73
C LYS A 89 9.32 -4.86 -4.94
N ILE A 90 8.09 -5.17 -4.52
CA ILE A 90 6.94 -4.25 -4.58
C ILE A 90 7.23 -3.00 -3.74
N TYR A 91 7.77 -3.17 -2.52
CA TYR A 91 8.16 -2.05 -1.67
C TYR A 91 9.22 -1.17 -2.36
N GLN A 92 10.24 -1.78 -2.96
CA GLN A 92 11.26 -1.03 -3.72
C GLN A 92 10.65 -0.25 -4.88
N ILE A 93 9.74 -0.86 -5.65
CA ILE A 93 9.03 -0.21 -6.75
C ILE A 93 8.22 0.98 -6.22
N LEU A 94 7.42 0.79 -5.16
CA LEU A 94 6.63 1.87 -4.55
C LEU A 94 7.51 3.01 -4.03
N TYR A 95 8.64 2.69 -3.40
CA TYR A 95 9.60 3.69 -2.91
C TYR A 95 10.20 4.53 -4.03
N GLN A 96 10.40 3.96 -5.21
CA GLN A 96 10.94 4.68 -6.38
C GLN A 96 9.87 5.40 -7.17
N ALA A 97 8.69 4.80 -7.34
CA ALA A 97 7.63 5.32 -8.20
C ALA A 97 6.78 6.41 -7.53
N CYS A 98 6.63 6.38 -6.20
CA CYS A 98 5.73 7.28 -5.49
C CYS A 98 6.41 8.02 -4.33
N PRO A 99 5.97 9.25 -3.99
CA PRO A 99 6.59 10.04 -2.93
C PRO A 99 6.12 9.65 -1.53
N TYR A 100 5.03 8.87 -1.38
CA TYR A 100 4.36 8.66 -0.11
C TYR A 100 5.27 8.12 1.00
N ILE A 101 6.03 7.06 0.69
CA ILE A 101 6.90 6.41 1.69
C ILE A 101 8.11 7.30 2.01
N LYS A 102 8.72 7.93 0.99
CA LYS A 102 9.83 8.88 1.17
C LYS A 102 9.40 10.09 2.02
N PHE A 103 8.21 10.62 1.77
CA PHE A 103 7.64 11.73 2.53
C PHE A 103 7.40 11.34 4.00
N ALA A 104 6.80 10.16 4.25
CA ALA A 104 6.61 9.65 5.59
C ALA A 104 7.94 9.47 6.34
N HIS A 105 8.96 8.88 5.68
CA HIS A 105 10.30 8.73 6.26
C HIS A 105 10.94 10.09 6.57
N PHE A 106 10.91 11.04 5.63
CA PHE A 106 11.52 12.35 5.81
C PHE A 106 10.90 13.12 6.99
N THR A 107 9.57 13.16 7.04
CA THR A 107 8.82 13.86 8.11
C THR A 107 9.04 13.20 9.46
N ALA A 108 8.99 11.86 9.55
CA ALA A 108 9.30 11.13 10.77
C ALA A 108 10.75 11.37 11.23
N ASN A 109 11.71 11.27 10.31
CA ASN A 109 13.12 11.50 10.60
C ASN A 109 13.39 12.92 11.09
N HIS A 110 12.70 13.93 10.54
CA HIS A 110 12.80 15.32 11.00
C HIS A 110 12.32 15.46 12.45
N ALA A 111 11.13 14.95 12.76
CA ALA A 111 10.58 15.00 14.11
C ALA A 111 11.47 14.25 15.13
N ILE A 112 11.99 13.08 14.76
CA ILE A 112 12.93 12.32 15.60
C ILE A 112 14.24 13.09 15.79
N PHE A 113 14.77 13.71 14.72
CA PHE A 113 16.03 14.46 14.78
C PHE A 113 15.92 15.65 15.73
N GLU A 114 14.83 16.41 15.66
CA GLU A 114 14.55 17.52 16.57
C GLU A 114 14.42 17.04 18.02
N ALA A 115 13.69 15.94 18.24
CA ALA A 115 13.55 15.35 19.58
C ALA A 115 14.90 14.86 20.16
N PHE A 116 15.89 14.58 19.32
CA PHE A 116 17.22 14.13 19.75
C PHE A 116 18.22 15.27 19.96
N ALA A 117 17.85 16.54 19.77
CA ALA A 117 18.79 17.66 19.69
C ALA A 117 19.80 17.74 20.86
N SER A 118 19.35 17.54 22.09
CA SER A 118 20.18 17.61 23.31
C SER A 118 20.63 16.26 23.86
N GLU A 119 20.23 15.16 23.21
CA GLU A 119 20.45 13.83 23.77
C GLU A 119 21.84 13.29 23.41
N THR A 120 22.49 12.64 24.37
CA THR A 120 23.79 11.97 24.18
C THR A 120 23.66 10.48 23.88
N ARG A 121 22.49 9.89 24.21
CA ARG A 121 22.18 8.49 23.92
C ARG A 121 20.70 8.33 23.57
N VAL A 122 20.43 7.71 22.43
CA VAL A 122 19.09 7.62 21.86
C VAL A 122 18.80 6.19 21.41
N HIS A 123 17.52 5.80 21.48
CA HIS A 123 17.06 4.50 21.02
C HIS A 123 15.83 4.63 20.15
N VAL A 124 15.96 4.26 18.88
CA VAL A 124 14.85 4.17 17.94
C VAL A 124 14.34 2.73 17.90
N ILE A 125 13.02 2.56 18.05
CA ILE A 125 12.34 1.29 17.86
C ILE A 125 11.48 1.41 16.60
N ASP A 126 11.94 0.76 15.54
CA ASP A 126 11.22 0.64 14.27
C ASP A 126 10.34 -0.62 14.31
N LEU A 127 9.03 -0.41 14.22
CA LEU A 127 8.03 -1.46 14.36
C LEU A 127 7.81 -2.25 13.07
N ASP A 128 8.33 -1.80 11.93
CA ASP A 128 8.30 -2.52 10.66
C ASP A 128 9.46 -2.08 9.75
N ILE A 129 10.68 -2.52 10.10
CA ILE A 129 11.91 -1.99 9.49
C ILE A 129 12.05 -2.31 8.01
N LEU A 130 11.35 -3.33 7.50
CA LEU A 130 11.44 -3.79 6.11
C LEU A 130 12.91 -3.87 5.63
N GLN A 131 13.31 -3.09 4.62
CA GLN A 131 14.69 -2.99 4.10
C GLN A 131 15.52 -1.87 4.75
N GLY A 132 14.95 -1.12 5.69
CA GLY A 132 15.63 -0.05 6.41
C GLY A 132 15.85 1.24 5.62
N TYR A 133 15.13 1.47 4.51
CA TYR A 133 15.33 2.65 3.65
C TYR A 133 15.14 4.01 4.34
N GLN A 134 14.44 4.04 5.47
CA GLN A 134 14.28 5.25 6.28
C GLN A 134 15.60 5.75 6.88
N TRP A 135 16.44 4.82 7.35
CA TRP A 135 17.49 5.13 8.31
C TRP A 135 18.79 5.69 7.72
N PRO A 136 19.26 5.35 6.50
CA PRO A 136 20.53 5.87 5.98
C PRO A 136 20.63 7.40 5.97
N ALA A 137 19.59 8.09 5.48
CA ALA A 137 19.57 9.55 5.45
C ALA A 137 19.52 10.16 6.87
N PHE A 138 18.79 9.52 7.79
CA PHE A 138 18.74 9.92 9.20
C PHE A 138 20.09 9.77 9.89
N LEU A 139 20.77 8.63 9.69
CA LEU A 139 22.10 8.37 10.25
C LEU A 139 23.12 9.40 9.75
N GLN A 140 23.06 9.76 8.47
CA GLN A 140 23.91 10.80 7.90
C GLN A 140 23.64 12.17 8.53
N ALA A 141 22.37 12.55 8.72
CA ALA A 141 22.00 13.79 9.40
C ALA A 141 22.48 13.79 10.86
N LEU A 142 22.30 12.67 11.57
CA LEU A 142 22.68 12.51 12.97
C LEU A 142 24.21 12.58 13.17
N ALA A 143 24.98 12.03 12.23
CA ALA A 143 26.45 12.14 12.21
C ALA A 143 26.93 13.59 12.02
N GLY A 144 26.18 14.40 11.27
CA GLY A 144 26.48 15.81 11.02
C GLY A 144 25.99 16.79 12.10
N ARG A 145 25.42 16.29 13.21
CA ARG A 145 24.87 17.13 14.28
C ARG A 145 25.98 17.96 14.95
N PRO A 146 25.76 19.25 15.25
CA PRO A 146 26.66 20.04 16.10
C PRO A 146 26.92 19.35 17.44
N GLY A 147 28.18 19.30 17.88
CA GLY A 147 28.58 18.56 19.09
C GLY A 147 28.76 17.04 18.88
N GLY A 148 28.54 16.53 17.67
CA GLY A 148 28.77 15.15 17.28
C GLY A 148 27.55 14.24 17.46
N PRO A 149 27.61 13.02 16.91
CA PRO A 149 26.52 12.05 16.99
C PRO A 149 26.33 11.54 18.43
N PRO A 150 25.07 11.29 18.86
CA PRO A 150 24.80 10.55 20.07
C PRO A 150 25.12 9.06 19.90
N ALA A 151 25.24 8.34 21.01
CA ALA A 151 25.19 6.88 20.99
C ALA A 151 23.79 6.43 20.56
N LEU A 152 23.68 5.83 19.37
CA LEU A 152 22.42 5.37 18.80
C LEU A 152 22.25 3.86 18.96
N ARG A 153 21.09 3.44 19.46
CA ARG A 153 20.56 2.09 19.28
C ARG A 153 19.40 2.13 18.30
N LEU A 154 19.37 1.21 17.34
CA LEU A 154 18.23 1.00 16.44
C LEU A 154 17.74 -0.44 16.61
N THR A 155 16.47 -0.62 16.94
CA THR A 155 15.83 -1.94 17.01
C THR A 155 14.74 -2.01 15.96
N GLY A 156 14.89 -2.91 14.99
CA GLY A 156 13.90 -3.13 13.94
C GLY A 156 13.13 -4.44 14.11
N LYS A 157 11.80 -4.37 14.09
CA LYS A 157 10.96 -5.57 13.99
C LYS A 157 10.83 -5.96 12.52
N VAL A 158 11.32 -7.15 12.19
CA VAL A 158 11.17 -7.76 10.86
C VAL A 158 9.97 -8.72 10.86
N HIS A 159 9.12 -8.61 9.84
CA HIS A 159 7.99 -9.50 9.65
C HIS A 159 8.46 -10.98 9.55
N LYS A 160 7.75 -11.92 10.19
CA LYS A 160 8.18 -13.33 10.28
C LYS A 160 8.43 -13.95 8.90
N THR A 161 7.64 -13.57 7.91
CA THR A 161 7.78 -14.02 6.51
C THR A 161 9.12 -13.59 5.90
N LEU A 162 9.65 -12.42 6.25
CA LEU A 162 10.95 -11.93 5.80
C LEU A 162 12.13 -12.53 6.58
N ARG A 163 11.90 -13.03 7.81
CA ARG A 163 12.97 -13.62 8.64
C ARG A 163 13.59 -14.89 8.05
N GLN A 164 12.83 -15.67 7.27
CA GLN A 164 13.31 -16.93 6.69
C GLN A 164 14.44 -16.75 5.67
N GLN A 165 14.61 -15.56 5.08
CA GLN A 165 15.74 -15.24 4.19
C GLN A 165 17.02 -14.88 4.96
N PHE A 166 16.91 -14.21 6.11
CA PHE A 166 18.08 -13.77 6.88
C PHE A 166 18.71 -14.87 7.74
N SER A 167 18.03 -16.01 7.93
CA SER A 167 18.58 -17.18 8.62
C SER A 167 19.28 -18.18 7.67
N ARG A 168 19.48 -17.82 6.40
CA ARG A 168 20.18 -18.63 5.38
C ARG A 168 21.49 -18.00 4.90
N GLN A 169 22.02 -17.02 5.62
CA GLN A 169 23.34 -16.44 5.40
C GLN A 169 24.21 -16.64 6.63
#